data_AF-A0A7S0A7L9-F1
#
_entry.id   AF-A0A7S0A7L9-F1
#
_cell.length_a   1.000
_cell.length_b   1.000
_cell.length_c   1.000
_cell.angle_alpha   90.00
_cell.angle_beta   90.00
_cell.angle_gamma   90.00
#
_symmetry.space_group_name_H-M   'P 1'
#
loop_
_entity.id
_entity.type
_entity.pdbx_description
1 polymer ?
#
loop_
_entity_poly.entity_id
_entity_poly.type
_entity_poly.pdbx_seq_one_letter_code
_entity_poly.pdbx_strand_id
1 'polypeptide(L)'
;MEHPARAEALLDRVKRLQRTTAEKLLAECDRLGVAADEFMSRAQLSQMVIDFTIWEELTAQVLCDICVDRGFVVEEGQEKQDLLRLLKESTWEGMGIPVRRLPDLAAAKAVLERLRDLKGSSTHQLADMCAQHGLPVESRARLQEHLRRC
;
A
#
# COMPACT_ATOMS: atom_id res chain seq x y z
N MET A 1 26.98 -3.91 -23.86
CA MET A 1 26.30 -2.89 -24.71
C MET A 1 24.77 -2.99 -24.63
N GLU A 2 24.18 -3.47 -23.52
CA GLU A 2 22.72 -3.76 -23.43
C GLU A 2 21.88 -2.66 -22.75
N HIS A 3 22.51 -1.57 -22.29
CA HIS A 3 21.83 -0.54 -21.49
C HIS A 3 20.86 0.40 -22.22
N PRO A 4 21.10 0.85 -23.47
CA PRO A 4 20.23 1.87 -24.07
C PRO A 4 18.85 1.32 -24.47
N ALA A 5 18.80 0.13 -25.06
CA ALA A 5 17.53 -0.50 -25.45
C ALA A 5 16.64 -0.82 -24.24
N ARG A 6 17.25 -1.23 -23.12
CA ARG A 6 16.53 -1.51 -21.88
C ARG A 6 15.98 -0.23 -21.25
N ALA A 7 16.75 0.86 -21.26
CA ALA A 7 16.30 2.15 -20.77
C ALA A 7 15.14 2.71 -21.60
N GLU A 8 15.20 2.60 -22.93
CA GLU A 8 14.13 3.05 -23.83
C GLU A 8 12.84 2.24 -23.61
N ALA A 9 12.95 0.92 -23.49
CA ALA A 9 11.80 0.06 -23.17
C ALA A 9 11.16 0.41 -21.82
N LEU A 10 11.96 0.74 -20.80
CA LEU A 10 11.48 1.19 -19.50
C LEU A 10 10.74 2.52 -19.61
N LEU A 11 11.31 3.51 -20.32
CA LEU A 11 10.66 4.81 -20.53
C LEU A 11 9.32 4.67 -21.24
N ASP A 12 9.24 3.81 -22.25
CA ASP A 12 7.98 3.56 -22.95
C ASP A 12 6.97 2.84 -22.07
N ARG A 13 7.41 1.91 -21.21
CA ARG A 13 6.54 1.30 -20.20
C ARG A 13 5.99 2.34 -19.22
N VAL A 14 6.83 3.25 -18.73
CA VAL A 14 6.40 4.35 -17.84
C VAL A 14 5.38 5.26 -18.53
N LYS A 15 5.64 5.68 -19.78
CA LYS A 15 4.68 6.50 -20.56
C LYS A 15 3.34 5.80 -20.74
N ARG A 16 3.34 4.48 -20.97
CA ARG A 16 2.10 3.69 -21.05
C ARG A 16 1.36 3.70 -19.73
N LEU A 17 2.04 3.41 -18.61
CA LEU A 17 1.46 3.43 -17.27
C LEU A 17 0.80 4.76 -16.91
N GLN A 18 1.41 5.89 -17.28
CA GLN A 18 0.86 7.22 -17.07
C GLN A 18 -0.46 7.49 -17.79
N ARG A 19 -0.78 6.73 -18.84
CA ARG A 19 -2.01 6.85 -19.64
C ARG A 19 -3.03 5.76 -19.30
N THR A 20 -2.68 4.83 -18.42
CA THR A 20 -3.53 3.70 -18.02
C THR A 20 -4.66 4.16 -17.09
N THR A 21 -5.76 3.40 -17.09
CA THR A 21 -6.92 3.62 -16.22
C THR A 21 -6.62 3.19 -14.77
N ALA A 22 -7.35 3.72 -13.80
CA ALA A 22 -7.19 3.35 -12.39
C ALA A 22 -7.39 1.84 -12.14
N GLU A 23 -8.40 1.23 -12.77
CA GLU A 23 -8.67 -0.21 -12.68
C GLU A 23 -7.47 -1.07 -13.10
N LYS A 24 -6.87 -0.75 -14.26
CA LYS A 24 -5.68 -1.46 -14.75
C LYS A 24 -4.45 -1.22 -13.86
N LEU A 25 -4.33 -0.02 -13.28
CA LEU A 25 -3.25 0.28 -12.34
C LEU A 25 -3.42 -0.50 -11.03
N LEU A 26 -4.65 -0.68 -10.53
CA LEU A 26 -4.94 -1.53 -9.38
C LEU A 26 -4.56 -2.99 -9.66
N ALA A 27 -4.91 -3.51 -10.84
CA ALA A 27 -4.51 -4.85 -11.26
C ALA A 27 -2.98 -5.01 -11.32
N GLU A 28 -2.25 -3.98 -11.80
CA GLU A 28 -0.79 -3.97 -11.78
C GLU A 28 -0.22 -3.90 -10.37
N CYS A 29 -0.83 -3.14 -9.46
CA CYS A 29 -0.45 -3.13 -8.05
C CYS A 29 -0.61 -4.52 -7.42
N ASP A 30 -1.72 -5.21 -7.72
CA ASP A 30 -1.97 -6.57 -7.24
C ASP A 30 -0.93 -7.56 -7.77
N ARG A 31 -0.59 -7.48 -9.07
CA ARG A 31 0.47 -8.27 -9.71
C ARG A 31 1.84 -8.02 -9.08
N LEU A 32 2.12 -6.78 -8.70
CA LEU A 32 3.37 -6.39 -8.04
C LEU A 32 3.40 -6.77 -6.55
N GLY A 33 2.25 -7.10 -5.94
CA GLY A 33 2.13 -7.43 -4.52
C GLY A 33 2.24 -6.21 -3.59
N VAL A 34 1.88 -5.03 -4.08
CA VAL A 34 1.93 -3.78 -3.32
C VAL A 34 0.55 -3.40 -2.83
N ALA A 35 0.47 -2.74 -1.68
CA ALA A 35 -0.79 -2.29 -1.11
C ALA A 35 -1.34 -1.14 -1.93
N ALA A 36 -2.49 -1.36 -2.57
CA ALA A 36 -3.19 -0.34 -3.33
C ALA A 36 -4.68 -0.46 -3.07
N ASP A 37 -5.39 0.66 -3.20
CA ASP A 37 -6.77 0.77 -2.79
C ASP A 37 -7.56 1.63 -3.76
N GLU A 38 -8.84 1.29 -3.96
CA GLU A 38 -9.70 1.97 -4.92
C GLU A 38 -10.00 3.43 -4.58
N PHE A 39 -9.83 3.83 -3.31
CA PHE A 39 -9.92 5.22 -2.89
C PHE A 39 -8.65 6.02 -3.21
N MET A 40 -7.56 5.36 -3.65
CA MET A 40 -6.36 6.07 -4.11
C MET A 40 -6.62 6.73 -5.47
N SER A 41 -6.11 7.95 -5.63
CA SER A 41 -6.18 8.63 -6.93
C SER A 41 -5.39 7.86 -7.98
N ARG A 42 -5.84 7.95 -9.25
CA ARG A 42 -5.11 7.42 -10.41
C ARG A 42 -3.64 7.85 -10.43
N ALA A 43 -3.35 9.09 -10.01
CA ALA A 43 -2.00 9.62 -9.94
C ALA A 43 -1.14 8.88 -8.91
N GLN A 44 -1.67 8.62 -7.71
CA GLN A 44 -0.97 7.84 -6.68
C GLN A 44 -0.73 6.39 -7.13
N LEU A 45 -1.75 5.74 -7.70
CA LEU A 45 -1.63 4.39 -8.25
C LEU A 45 -0.59 4.32 -9.35
N SER A 46 -0.61 5.28 -10.29
CA SER A 46 0.37 5.36 -11.37
C SER A 46 1.78 5.54 -10.84
N GLN A 47 1.98 6.44 -9.87
CA GLN A 47 3.30 6.69 -9.29
C GLN A 47 3.83 5.43 -8.61
N MET A 48 2.99 4.75 -7.84
CA MET A 48 3.37 3.50 -7.18
C MET A 48 3.81 2.43 -8.19
N VAL A 49 3.01 2.16 -9.23
CA VAL A 49 3.38 1.15 -10.25
C VAL A 49 4.65 1.55 -11.00
N ILE A 50 4.84 2.84 -11.28
CA ILE A 50 6.05 3.37 -11.92
C ILE A 50 7.27 3.16 -11.04
N ASP A 51 7.21 3.54 -9.76
CA ASP A 51 8.30 3.39 -8.80
C ASP A 51 8.76 1.94 -8.73
N PHE A 52 7.84 1.01 -8.50
CA PHE A 52 8.17 -0.42 -8.44
C PHE A 52 8.69 -0.97 -9.77
N THR A 53 8.14 -0.51 -10.90
CA THR A 53 8.65 -0.88 -12.23
C THR A 53 10.10 -0.41 -12.42
N ILE A 54 10.44 0.79 -11.95
CA ILE A 54 11.81 1.30 -12.00
C ILE A 54 12.70 0.50 -11.05
N TRP A 55 12.27 0.26 -9.82
CA TRP A 55 13.03 -0.48 -8.81
C TRP A 55 13.37 -1.91 -9.24
N GLU A 56 12.48 -2.58 -9.97
CA GLU A 56 12.75 -3.89 -10.59
C GLU A 56 13.94 -3.85 -11.56
N GLU A 57 14.29 -2.70 -12.11
CA GLU A 57 15.41 -2.51 -13.05
C GLU A 57 16.70 -2.01 -12.38
N LEU A 58 16.61 -1.46 -11.15
CA LEU A 58 17.76 -0.89 -10.42
C LEU A 58 18.69 -1.98 -9.87
N THR A 59 19.93 -1.60 -9.56
CA THR A 59 20.88 -2.48 -8.88
C THR A 59 20.56 -2.58 -7.38
N ALA A 60 21.08 -3.61 -6.72
CA ALA A 60 20.92 -3.76 -5.26
C ALA A 60 21.45 -2.53 -4.51
N GLN A 61 22.60 -1.98 -4.91
CA GLN A 61 23.18 -0.80 -4.29
C GLN A 61 22.23 0.41 -4.30
N VAL A 62 21.64 0.72 -5.47
CA VAL A 62 20.71 1.86 -5.56
C VAL A 62 19.43 1.58 -4.76
N LEU A 63 18.98 0.33 -4.69
CA LEU A 63 17.84 -0.04 -3.86
C LEU A 63 18.16 0.08 -2.35
N CYS A 64 19.38 -0.21 -1.92
CA CYS A 64 19.83 0.06 -0.55
C CYS A 64 19.69 1.55 -0.23
N ASP A 65 20.18 2.42 -1.12
CA ASP A 65 20.11 3.87 -0.94
C ASP A 65 18.65 4.33 -0.81
N ILE A 66 17.76 3.85 -1.69
CA ILE A 66 16.31 4.14 -1.61
C ILE A 66 15.70 3.65 -0.30
N CYS A 67 16.11 2.48 0.19
CA CYS A 67 15.61 1.96 1.46
C CYS A 67 16.09 2.82 2.64
N VAL A 68 17.36 3.22 2.65
CA VAL A 68 17.93 4.09 3.68
C VAL A 68 17.26 5.46 3.68
N ASP A 69 17.04 6.06 2.51
CA ASP A 69 16.33 7.34 2.37
C ASP A 69 14.89 7.29 2.91
N ARG A 70 14.28 6.09 2.88
CA ARG A 70 12.95 5.83 3.45
C ARG A 70 12.99 5.45 4.94
N GLY A 71 14.16 5.48 5.56
CA GLY A 71 14.34 5.22 6.99
C GLY A 71 14.45 3.73 7.34
N PHE A 72 14.68 2.86 6.37
CA PHE A 72 14.93 1.44 6.66
C PHE A 72 16.38 1.21 7.08
N VAL A 73 16.56 0.27 8.01
CA VAL A 73 17.88 -0.29 8.33
C VAL A 73 18.15 -1.41 7.34
N VAL A 74 19.24 -1.29 6.59
CA VAL A 74 19.66 -2.24 5.54
C VAL A 74 21.08 -2.70 5.81
N GLU A 75 21.34 -3.99 5.62
CA GLU A 75 22.67 -4.56 5.80
C GLU A 75 23.49 -4.46 4.50
N GLU A 76 24.81 -4.32 4.63
CA GLU A 76 25.71 -4.32 3.48
C GLU A 76 25.67 -5.69 2.79
N GLY A 77 25.49 -5.69 1.47
CA GLY A 77 25.38 -6.91 0.67
C GLY A 77 24.00 -7.58 0.68
N GLN A 78 22.98 -6.94 1.25
CA GLN A 78 21.60 -7.45 1.21
C GLN A 78 21.12 -7.67 -0.24
N GLU A 79 20.43 -8.79 -0.48
CA GLU A 79 20.01 -9.16 -1.82
C GLU A 79 18.93 -8.21 -2.36
N LYS A 80 18.96 -7.97 -3.68
CA LYS A 80 17.96 -7.15 -4.37
C LYS A 80 16.52 -7.59 -4.07
N GLN A 81 16.27 -8.90 -3.99
CA GLN A 81 14.92 -9.41 -3.73
C GLN A 81 14.44 -9.04 -2.32
N ASP A 82 15.32 -9.01 -1.33
CA ASP A 82 15.00 -8.63 0.05
C ASP A 82 14.70 -7.14 0.16
N LEU A 83 15.46 -6.31 -0.55
CA LEU A 83 15.22 -4.85 -0.62
C LEU A 83 13.88 -4.55 -1.30
N LEU A 84 13.58 -5.21 -2.42
CA LEU A 84 12.29 -5.06 -3.08
C LEU A 84 11.14 -5.54 -2.18
N ARG A 85 11.31 -6.65 -1.47
CA ARG A 85 10.34 -7.16 -0.49
C ARG A 85 10.07 -6.13 0.60
N LEU A 86 11.13 -5.56 1.19
CA LEU A 86 11.06 -4.52 2.20
C LEU A 86 10.27 -3.29 1.71
N LEU A 87 10.55 -2.83 0.48
CA LEU A 87 9.81 -1.73 -0.14
C LEU A 87 8.34 -2.08 -0.38
N LYS A 88 8.01 -3.31 -0.80
CA LYS A 88 6.62 -3.78 -0.93
C LYS A 88 5.92 -3.79 0.42
N GLU A 89 6.53 -4.40 1.44
CA GLU A 89 5.99 -4.44 2.80
C GLU A 89 5.70 -3.03 3.34
N SER A 90 6.56 -2.06 3.04
CA SER A 90 6.35 -0.68 3.47
C SER A 90 5.06 -0.05 2.95
N THR A 91 4.57 -0.48 1.78
CA THR A 91 3.28 0.01 1.25
C THR A 91 2.11 -0.48 2.11
N TRP A 92 2.16 -1.74 2.57
CA TRP A 92 1.16 -2.31 3.46
C TRP A 92 1.18 -1.65 4.84
N GLU A 93 2.38 -1.50 5.42
CA GLU A 93 2.57 -0.85 6.72
C GLU A 93 2.13 0.63 6.67
N GLY A 94 2.41 1.33 5.56
CA GLY A 94 1.95 2.70 5.34
C GLY A 94 0.43 2.84 5.24
N MET A 95 -0.27 1.76 4.92
CA MET A 95 -1.74 1.67 4.97
C MET A 95 -2.27 1.23 6.35
N GLY A 96 -1.39 1.03 7.33
CA GLY A 96 -1.73 0.55 8.67
C GLY A 96 -1.95 -0.97 8.74
N ILE A 97 -1.50 -1.73 7.74
CA ILE A 97 -1.64 -3.19 7.71
C ILE A 97 -0.28 -3.82 8.08
N PRO A 98 -0.18 -4.49 9.24
CA PRO A 98 1.09 -5.02 9.74
C PRO A 98 1.47 -6.34 9.06
N VAL A 99 1.86 -6.28 7.78
CA VAL A 99 2.08 -7.46 6.92
C VAL A 99 3.09 -8.45 7.51
N ARG A 100 4.08 -7.98 8.28
CA ARG A 100 5.07 -8.84 8.95
C ARG A 100 4.51 -9.69 10.09
N ARG A 101 3.34 -9.30 10.62
CA ARG A 101 2.64 -10.01 11.70
C ARG A 101 1.56 -10.94 11.16
N LEU A 102 1.36 -10.96 9.84
CA LEU A 102 0.39 -11.80 9.17
C LEU A 102 1.08 -13.05 8.60
N PRO A 103 0.37 -14.18 8.47
CA PRO A 103 0.96 -15.42 8.00
C PRO A 103 1.39 -15.34 6.52
N ASP A 104 0.65 -14.57 5.72
CA ASP A 104 0.90 -14.43 4.29
C ASP A 104 0.25 -13.15 3.72
N LEU A 105 0.50 -12.91 2.43
CA LEU A 105 -0.05 -11.78 1.69
C LEU A 105 -1.57 -11.88 1.51
N ALA A 106 -2.14 -13.09 1.48
CA ALA A 106 -3.60 -13.27 1.34
C ALA A 106 -4.33 -12.76 2.59
N ALA A 107 -3.77 -12.97 3.78
CA ALA A 107 -4.25 -12.39 5.02
C ALA A 107 -4.18 -10.85 4.98
N ALA A 108 -3.10 -10.26 4.45
CA ALA A 108 -2.99 -8.81 4.30
C ALA A 108 -4.05 -8.24 3.34
N LYS A 109 -4.29 -8.91 2.20
CA LYS A 109 -5.36 -8.56 1.26
C LYS A 109 -6.74 -8.64 1.92
N ALA A 110 -7.02 -9.69 2.69
CA ALA A 110 -8.29 -9.83 3.40
C ALA A 110 -8.52 -8.69 4.41
N VAL A 111 -7.47 -8.26 5.13
CA VAL A 111 -7.55 -7.09 6.01
C VAL A 111 -7.85 -5.83 5.21
N LEU A 112 -7.20 -5.63 4.06
CA LEU A 112 -7.43 -4.47 3.20
C LEU A 112 -8.87 -4.42 2.66
N GLU A 113 -9.40 -5.53 2.16
CA GLU A 113 -10.81 -5.59 1.72
C GLU A 113 -11.76 -5.25 2.87
N ARG A 114 -11.50 -5.77 4.08
CA ARG A 114 -12.33 -5.44 5.23
C ARG A 114 -12.27 -3.96 5.61
N LEU A 115 -11.11 -3.33 5.47
CA LEU A 115 -10.96 -1.89 5.64
C LEU A 115 -11.72 -1.10 4.58
N ARG A 116 -11.78 -1.59 3.32
CA ARG A 116 -12.59 -0.98 2.26
C ARG A 116 -14.06 -1.06 2.56
N ASP A 117 -14.56 -2.24 2.94
CA ASP A 117 -15.95 -2.43 3.36
C ASP A 117 -16.33 -1.43 4.47
N LEU A 118 -15.47 -1.29 5.47
CA LEU A 118 -15.69 -0.36 6.58
C LEU A 118 -15.68 1.11 6.13
N LYS A 119 -14.76 1.50 5.24
CA LYS A 119 -14.72 2.87 4.69
C LYS A 119 -15.92 3.19 3.81
N GLY A 120 -16.43 2.20 3.08
CA GLY A 120 -17.62 2.33 2.23
C GLY A 120 -18.94 2.23 2.99
N SER A 121 -18.91 1.75 4.24
CA SER A 121 -20.11 1.57 5.06
C SER A 121 -20.67 2.91 5.55
N SER A 122 -21.99 3.02 5.55
CA SER A 122 -22.70 4.13 6.19
C SER A 122 -22.52 4.10 7.70
N THR A 123 -22.67 5.26 8.35
CA THR A 123 -22.66 5.37 9.82
C THR A 123 -23.64 4.42 10.50
N HIS A 124 -24.80 4.17 9.88
CA HIS A 124 -25.80 3.24 10.42
C HIS A 124 -25.31 1.79 10.37
N GLN A 125 -24.77 1.36 9.22
CA GLN A 125 -24.18 0.02 9.08
C GLN A 125 -23.01 -0.20 10.05
N LEU A 126 -22.15 0.81 10.22
CA LEU A 126 -21.07 0.76 11.20
C LEU A 126 -21.58 0.63 12.64
N ALA A 127 -22.65 1.36 12.99
CA ALA A 127 -23.29 1.25 14.31
C ALA A 127 -23.87 -0.15 14.54
N ASP A 128 -24.55 -0.72 13.54
CA ASP A 128 -25.12 -2.06 13.63
C ASP A 128 -24.03 -3.12 13.78
N MET A 129 -22.93 -3.00 13.02
CA MET A 129 -21.76 -3.89 13.17
C MET A 129 -21.14 -3.78 14.56
N CYS A 130 -20.97 -2.57 15.09
CA CYS A 130 -20.46 -2.38 16.45
C CYS A 130 -21.37 -3.07 17.49
N ALA A 131 -22.69 -2.89 17.37
CA ALA A 131 -23.66 -3.53 18.25
C ALA A 131 -23.60 -5.06 18.17
N GLN A 132 -23.46 -5.63 16.97
CA GLN A 132 -23.29 -7.08 16.77
C GLN A 132 -22.04 -7.64 17.45
N HIS A 133 -20.98 -6.84 17.55
CA HIS A 133 -19.73 -7.21 18.21
C HIS A 133 -19.67 -6.77 19.69
N GLY A 134 -20.77 -6.29 20.27
CA GLY A 134 -20.81 -5.82 21.66
C GLY A 134 -19.99 -4.57 21.92
N LEU A 135 -19.61 -3.84 20.87
CA LEU A 135 -18.88 -2.58 20.98
C LEU A 135 -19.88 -1.44 21.28
N PRO A 136 -19.59 -0.58 22.27
CA PRO A 136 -20.47 0.52 22.60
C PRO A 136 -20.48 1.54 21.46
N VAL A 137 -21.66 1.75 20.86
CA VAL A 137 -21.89 2.88 19.96
C VAL A 137 -22.20 4.09 20.83
N GLU A 138 -21.17 4.84 21.18
CA GLU A 138 -21.35 6.07 21.95
C GLU A 138 -22.08 7.11 21.11
N SER A 139 -23.24 7.54 21.58
CA SER A 139 -23.90 8.70 20.97
C SER A 139 -23.10 9.96 21.28
N ARG A 140 -23.06 10.89 20.32
CA ARG A 140 -22.37 12.19 20.44
C ARG A 140 -22.74 12.97 21.72
N ALA A 141 -23.96 12.76 22.22
CA ALA A 141 -24.45 13.30 23.48
C ALA A 141 -23.74 12.74 24.73
N ARG A 142 -23.42 11.43 24.74
CA ARG A 142 -22.69 10.80 25.85
C ARG A 142 -21.22 11.23 25.89
N LEU A 143 -20.58 11.37 24.73
CA LEU A 143 -19.21 11.91 24.63
C LEU A 143 -19.14 13.37 25.12
N GLN A 144 -20.12 14.21 24.76
CA GLN A 144 -20.19 15.58 25.26
C GLN A 144 -20.43 15.66 26.77
N GLU A 145 -21.21 14.73 27.33
CA GLU A 145 -21.40 14.69 28.78
C GLU A 145 -20.17 14.16 29.53
N HIS A 146 -19.44 13.20 28.96
CA HIS A 146 -18.17 12.73 29.51
C HIS A 146 -17.09 13.82 29.49
N LEU A 147 -16.96 14.53 28.37
CA LEU A 147 -16.05 15.68 28.23
C LEU A 147 -16.41 16.87 29.11
N ARG A 148 -17.67 16.99 29.55
CA ARG A 148 -18.11 18.02 30.52
C ARG A 148 -17.83 17.63 31.98
N ARG A 149 -17.52 16.37 32.25
CA ARG A 149 -17.25 15.83 33.59
C ARG A 149 -15.75 15.63 33.87
N CYS A 150 -14.90 15.78 32.85
CA CYS A 150 -13.44 15.88 32.97
C CYS A 150 -13.02 17.35 32.95
#